data_AF-A0A1E5IV45-F1
#
_entry.id   AF-A0A1E5IV45-F1
#
_cell.length_a   1.000
_cell.length_b   1.000
_cell.length_c   1.000
_cell.angle_alpha   90.00
_cell.angle_beta   90.00
_cell.angle_gamma   90.00
#
_symmetry.space_group_name_H-M   'P 1'
#
loop_
_entity.id
_entity.type
_entity.pdbx_description
1 polymer ?
#
loop_
_entity_poly.entity_id
_entity_poly.type
_entity_poly.pdbx_seq_one_letter_code
_entity_poly.pdbx_strand_id
1 'polypeptide(L)'
;MFWKRADAFKLISVLPKNYRSISLRAIEIASDPVVLMDKHVVTDFSDQGNLTQKGIRVCINFEIRDGNVGILGFHDHPDEMWINENYQEFAKYCEQQGWLRIEGPAS
;
A
#
# COMPACT_ATOMS: atom_id res chain seq x y z
N MET A 1 18.63 -8.10 -23.62
CA MET A 1 17.82 -8.31 -22.40
C MET A 1 16.54 -7.55 -22.57
N PHE A 2 15.43 -8.27 -22.82
CA PHE A 2 14.13 -7.65 -23.02
C PHE A 2 13.62 -7.15 -21.67
N TRP A 3 13.65 -5.84 -21.47
CA TRP A 3 12.90 -5.20 -20.41
C TRP A 3 11.42 -5.38 -20.78
N LYS A 4 10.75 -6.38 -20.20
CA LYS A 4 9.29 -6.39 -20.16
C LYS A 4 8.90 -5.08 -19.49
N ARG A 5 8.21 -4.20 -20.22
CA ARG A 5 7.44 -3.13 -19.57
C ARG A 5 6.64 -3.83 -18.48
N ALA A 6 6.82 -3.43 -17.22
CA ALA A 6 5.89 -3.80 -16.18
C ALA A 6 4.52 -3.50 -16.77
N ASP A 7 3.63 -4.50 -16.83
CA ASP A 7 2.28 -4.30 -17.30
C ASP A 7 1.75 -3.02 -16.63
N ALA A 8 1.19 -2.12 -17.43
CA ALA A 8 0.62 -0.89 -16.91
C ALA A 8 -0.65 -1.28 -16.14
N PHE A 9 -0.47 -1.77 -14.93
CA PHE A 9 -1.57 -2.16 -14.06
C PHE A 9 -2.33 -0.88 -13.70
N LYS A 10 -3.66 -0.97 -13.72
CA LYS A 10 -4.49 0.13 -13.26
C LYS A 10 -4.35 0.26 -11.75
N LEU A 11 -4.40 1.51 -11.31
CA LEU A 11 -4.33 1.88 -9.90
C LEU A 11 -5.71 2.35 -9.45
N ILE A 12 -6.10 1.93 -8.27
CA ILE A 12 -7.26 2.42 -7.54
C ILE A 12 -6.75 3.50 -6.58
N SER A 13 -7.12 4.75 -6.81
CA SER A 13 -6.80 5.85 -5.90
C SER A 13 -7.66 5.74 -4.64
N VAL A 14 -7.03 5.92 -3.48
CA VAL A 14 -7.68 5.80 -2.17
C VAL A 14 -7.19 6.87 -1.20
N LEU A 15 -8.09 7.31 -0.30
CA LEU A 15 -7.77 8.18 0.82
C LEU A 15 -7.62 7.33 2.10
N PRO A 16 -6.40 7.12 2.62
CA PRO A 16 -6.19 6.34 3.83
C PRO A 16 -6.61 7.08 5.10
N LYS A 17 -7.18 6.33 6.05
CA LYS A 17 -7.51 6.80 7.40
C LYS A 17 -6.75 6.01 8.47
N ASN A 18 -6.58 4.70 8.27
CA ASN A 18 -5.85 3.80 9.16
C ASN A 18 -4.73 3.06 8.42
N TYR A 19 -3.57 3.72 8.33
CA TYR A 19 -2.39 3.28 7.61
C TYR A 19 -1.84 1.97 8.14
N ARG A 20 -1.78 1.81 9.47
CA ARG A 20 -1.24 0.57 10.07
C ARG A 20 -2.13 -0.62 9.74
N SER A 21 -3.45 -0.51 9.92
CA SER A 21 -4.37 -1.61 9.61
C SER A 21 -4.35 -1.98 8.13
N ILE A 22 -4.35 -0.98 7.23
CA ILE A 22 -4.22 -1.21 5.78
C ILE A 22 -2.92 -1.97 5.48
N SER A 23 -1.81 -1.52 6.06
CA SER A 23 -0.48 -2.08 5.81
C SER A 23 -0.35 -3.51 6.30
N LEU A 24 -0.80 -3.78 7.53
CA LEU A 24 -0.79 -5.13 8.09
C LEU A 24 -1.68 -6.08 7.27
N ARG A 25 -2.85 -5.60 6.82
CA ARG A 25 -3.72 -6.39 5.96
C ARG A 25 -3.09 -6.69 4.60
N ALA A 26 -2.38 -5.72 4.00
CA ALA A 26 -1.65 -5.93 2.75
C ALA A 26 -0.53 -6.98 2.90
N ILE A 27 0.20 -6.94 4.02
CA ILE A 27 1.24 -7.93 4.35
C ILE A 27 0.63 -9.32 4.54
N GLU A 28 -0.53 -9.42 5.22
CA GLU A 28 -1.20 -10.68 5.50
C GLU A 28 -1.68 -11.42 4.23
N ILE A 29 -2.12 -10.68 3.21
CA ILE A 29 -2.61 -11.27 1.95
C ILE A 29 -1.50 -11.54 0.94
N ALA A 30 -0.29 -11.02 1.15
CA ALA A 30 0.83 -11.19 0.25
C ALA A 30 1.45 -12.59 0.43
N SER A 31 1.86 -13.21 -0.67
CA SER A 31 2.61 -14.47 -0.60
C SER A 31 4.08 -14.26 -0.23
N ASP A 32 4.67 -13.18 -0.72
CA ASP A 32 6.07 -12.76 -0.50
C ASP A 32 6.13 -11.27 -0.13
N PRO A 33 5.77 -10.88 1.11
CA PRO A 33 5.63 -9.47 1.48
C PRO A 33 6.97 -8.73 1.53
N VAL A 34 7.07 -7.61 0.81
CA VAL A 34 8.19 -6.65 0.90
C VAL A 34 7.64 -5.28 1.26
N VAL A 35 8.07 -4.74 2.40
CA VAL A 35 7.66 -3.42 2.90
C VAL A 35 8.82 -2.44 2.77
N LEU A 36 8.58 -1.33 2.08
CA LEU A 36 9.55 -0.28 1.85
C LEU A 36 9.08 1.03 2.51
N MET A 37 9.89 1.56 3.43
CA MET A 37 9.72 2.89 4.01
C MET A 37 10.97 3.72 3.70
N ASP A 38 10.81 4.85 3.03
CA ASP A 38 11.89 5.71 2.57
C ASP A 38 13.02 4.93 1.87
N LYS A 39 12.63 3.97 1.02
CA LYS A 39 13.50 3.07 0.25
C LYS A 39 14.30 2.07 1.10
N HIS A 40 13.99 1.93 2.39
CA HIS A 40 14.55 0.92 3.27
C HIS A 40 13.55 -0.20 3.51
N VAL A 41 14.05 -1.44 3.49
CA VAL A 41 13.24 -2.62 3.81
C VAL A 41 12.92 -2.61 5.31
N VAL A 42 11.64 -2.75 5.63
CA VAL A 42 11.17 -2.91 7.01
C VAL A 42 10.80 -4.37 7.23
N THR A 43 11.38 -4.98 8.27
CA THR A 43 11.13 -6.39 8.62
C THR A 43 10.48 -6.56 10.01
N ASP A 44 10.43 -5.49 10.81
CA ASP A 44 9.77 -5.49 12.12
C ASP A 44 8.40 -4.81 12.02
N PHE A 45 7.35 -5.62 12.02
CA PHE A 45 5.95 -5.18 11.96
C PHE A 45 5.26 -5.15 13.34
N SER A 46 5.99 -5.45 14.41
CA SER A 46 5.47 -5.40 15.78
C SER A 46 5.03 -3.99 16.16
N ASP A 47 4.37 -3.84 17.30
CA ASP A 47 3.96 -2.52 17.82
C ASP A 47 5.16 -1.64 18.24
N GLN A 48 6.36 -2.24 18.40
CA GLN A 48 7.60 -1.52 18.69
C GLN A 48 8.38 -1.12 17.43
N GLY A 49 7.97 -1.65 16.26
CA GLY A 49 8.61 -1.39 14.97
C GLY A 49 8.20 -0.05 14.35
N ASN A 50 8.74 0.20 13.14
CA ASN A 50 8.52 1.48 12.45
C ASN A 50 7.20 1.55 11.66
N LEU A 51 6.51 0.42 11.46
CA LEU A 51 5.25 0.33 10.72
C LEU A 51 4.04 0.82 11.54
N THR A 52 4.15 1.99 12.17
CA THR A 52 3.07 2.60 12.95
C THR A 52 2.27 3.60 12.12
N GLN A 53 1.05 3.92 12.54
CA GLN A 53 0.24 5.00 11.93
C GLN A 53 1.05 6.29 11.78
N LYS A 54 1.75 6.70 12.85
CA LYS A 54 2.57 7.92 12.84
C LYS A 54 3.80 7.75 11.94
N GLY A 55 4.49 6.61 12.02
CA GLY A 55 5.68 6.34 11.22
C GLY A 55 5.42 6.37 9.72
N ILE A 56 4.33 5.74 9.28
CA ILE A 56 3.92 5.73 7.87
C ILE A 56 3.55 7.14 7.40
N ARG A 57 2.79 7.92 8.19
CA ARG A 57 2.35 9.27 7.80
C ARG A 57 3.47 10.30 7.66
N VAL A 58 4.65 10.06 8.23
CA VAL A 58 5.77 11.01 8.17
C VAL A 58 6.87 10.59 7.20
N CYS A 59 6.77 9.40 6.60
CA CYS A 59 7.73 8.97 5.58
C CYS A 59 7.40 9.59 4.23
N ILE A 60 8.43 9.78 3.41
CA ILE A 60 8.32 10.38 2.07
C ILE A 60 7.87 9.33 1.07
N ASN A 61 8.42 8.12 1.16
CA ASN A 61 8.09 7.02 0.26
C ASN A 61 7.58 5.82 1.07
N PHE A 62 6.45 5.28 0.66
CA PHE A 62 5.89 4.06 1.24
C PHE A 62 5.37 3.15 0.16
N GLU A 63 5.72 1.87 0.24
CA GLU A 63 5.23 0.86 -0.68
C GLU A 63 5.21 -0.53 -0.02
N ILE A 64 4.18 -1.31 -0.30
CA ILE A 64 4.11 -2.73 0.06
C ILE A 64 3.92 -3.52 -1.22
N ARG A 65 4.73 -4.58 -1.37
CA ARG A 65 4.76 -5.45 -2.55
C ARG A 65 4.54 -6.91 -2.18
N ASP A 66 4.03 -7.67 -3.13
CA ASP A 66 4.08 -9.13 -3.18
C ASP A 66 5.16 -9.54 -4.20
N GLY A 67 6.36 -9.83 -3.71
CA GLY A 67 7.58 -9.95 -4.50
C GLY A 67 7.85 -8.68 -5.33
N ASN A 68 7.67 -8.79 -6.65
CA ASN A 68 7.87 -7.68 -7.59
C ASN A 68 6.59 -6.91 -7.96
N VAL A 69 5.44 -7.28 -7.41
CA VAL A 69 4.15 -6.65 -7.72
C VAL A 69 3.77 -5.70 -6.58
N GLY A 70 3.59 -4.41 -6.89
CA GLY A 70 3.08 -3.44 -5.92
C GLY A 70 1.64 -3.75 -5.53
N ILE A 71 1.37 -3.85 -4.22
CA ILE A 71 0.03 -3.98 -3.65
C ILE A 71 -0.54 -2.58 -3.41
N LEU A 72 0.22 -1.75 -2.71
CA LEU A 72 -0.13 -0.39 -2.38
C LEU A 72 1.11 0.49 -2.20
N GLY A 73 0.90 1.79 -2.24
CA GLY A 73 1.92 2.77 -1.89
C GLY A 73 1.36 4.18 -1.87
N PHE A 74 2.22 5.14 -1.58
CA PHE A 74 1.88 6.55 -1.75
C PHE A 74 1.90 6.95 -3.22
N HIS A 75 1.02 7.87 -3.58
CA HIS A 75 1.21 8.71 -4.76
C HIS A 75 2.37 9.69 -4.47
N ASP A 76 2.09 10.97 -4.25
CA ASP A 76 3.10 12.00 -3.92
C ASP A 76 3.04 12.46 -2.46
N HIS A 77 1.99 12.07 -1.73
CA HIS A 77 1.75 12.47 -0.34
C HIS A 77 1.14 11.31 0.47
N PRO A 78 1.42 11.18 1.79
CA PRO A 78 0.84 10.13 2.61
C PRO A 78 -0.69 10.09 2.61
N ASP A 79 -1.35 11.24 2.51
CA ASP A 79 -2.81 11.32 2.47
C ASP A 79 -3.43 10.84 1.14
N GLU A 80 -2.62 10.44 0.15
CA GLU A 80 -3.06 9.91 -1.14
C GLU A 80 -2.32 8.59 -1.42
N MET A 81 -3.06 7.48 -1.38
CA MET A 81 -2.52 6.15 -1.65
C MET A 81 -3.09 5.58 -2.95
N TRP A 82 -2.33 4.70 -3.57
CA TRP A 82 -2.85 3.80 -4.60
C TRP A 82 -2.88 2.37 -4.08
N ILE A 83 -3.83 1.61 -4.60
CA ILE A 83 -3.87 0.15 -4.51
C ILE A 83 -3.90 -0.39 -5.93
N ASN A 84 -3.12 -1.42 -6.21
CA ASN A 84 -3.14 -2.07 -7.51
C ASN A 84 -4.49 -2.77 -7.75
N GLU A 85 -5.09 -2.61 -8.93
CA GLU A 85 -6.43 -3.14 -9.25
C GLU A 85 -6.52 -4.67 -9.11
N ASN A 86 -5.41 -5.40 -9.23
CA ASN A 86 -5.35 -6.84 -8.95
C ASN A 86 -5.74 -7.17 -7.49
N TYR A 87 -5.66 -6.19 -6.59
CA TYR A 87 -6.03 -6.28 -5.17
C TYR A 87 -7.34 -5.52 -4.88
N GLN A 88 -8.26 -5.44 -5.84
CA GLN A 88 -9.55 -4.74 -5.66
C GLN A 88 -10.37 -5.27 -4.48
N GLU A 89 -10.39 -6.58 -4.24
CA GLU A 89 -11.10 -7.17 -3.10
C GLU A 89 -10.52 -6.68 -1.76
N PHE A 90 -9.20 -6.53 -1.69
CA PHE A 90 -8.51 -5.93 -0.55
C PHE A 90 -8.89 -4.46 -0.36
N ALA A 91 -8.95 -3.67 -1.45
CA ALA A 91 -9.38 -2.27 -1.38
C ALA A 91 -10.82 -2.16 -0.85
N LYS A 92 -11.76 -2.94 -1.39
CA LYS A 92 -13.16 -2.99 -0.94
C LYS A 92 -13.29 -3.41 0.52
N TYR A 93 -12.52 -4.41 0.95
CA TYR A 93 -12.48 -4.83 2.34
C TYR A 93 -12.05 -3.68 3.26
N CYS A 94 -10.95 -2.99 2.92
CA CYS A 94 -10.45 -1.88 3.72
C CYS A 94 -11.45 -0.70 3.77
N GLU A 95 -12.17 -0.44 2.68
CA GLU A 95 -13.25 0.55 2.66
C GLU A 95 -14.41 0.15 3.59
N GLN A 96 -14.84 -1.11 3.56
CA GLN A 96 -15.90 -1.63 4.43
C GLN A 96 -15.54 -1.55 5.91
N GLN A 97 -14.25 -1.74 6.25
CA GLN A 97 -13.75 -1.54 7.62
C GLN A 97 -13.62 -0.05 8.00
N GLY A 98 -13.85 0.87 7.07
CA GLY A 98 -13.69 2.30 7.27
C GLY A 98 -12.23 2.76 7.35
N TRP A 99 -11.27 1.93 6.94
CA TRP A 99 -9.84 2.22 7.03
C TRP A 99 -9.34 3.13 5.91
N LEU A 100 -10.00 3.12 4.77
CA LEU A 100 -9.77 4.02 3.66
C LEU A 100 -11.10 4.41 3.00
N ARG A 101 -11.04 5.33 2.04
CA ARG A 101 -12.12 5.60 1.09
C ARG A 101 -11.58 5.37 -0.31
N ILE A 102 -12.30 4.62 -1.14
CA ILE A 102 -11.96 4.51 -2.56
C ILE A 102 -12.41 5.78 -3.25
N GLU A 103 -11.49 6.42 -3.98
CA GLU A 103 -11.85 7.50 -4.88
C GLU A 103 -12.41 6.85 -6.16
N GLY A 104 -13.60 7.28 -6.58
CA GLY A 104 -14.15 6.84 -7.86
C GLY A 104 -13.19 7.21 -9.01
N PRO A 105 -13.41 6.70 -10.23
CA PRO A 105 -12.63 7.17 -11.38
C PRO A 105 -12.71 8.71 -11.39
N ALA A 106 -11.54 9.36 -11.44
CA ALA A 106 -11.49 10.81 -11.62
C ALA A 106 -12.35 11.16 -12.84
N SER A 107 -13.42 11.92 -12.59
CA SER A 107 -14.39 12.35 -13.61
C SER A 107 -13.71 13.15 -14.71
#